data_AF-A0A2G9PQC4-F1
#
_entry.id   AF-A0A2G9PQC4-F1
#
_cell.length_a   1.000
_cell.length_b   1.000
_cell.length_c   1.000
_cell.angle_alpha   90.00
_cell.angle_beta   90.00
_cell.angle_gamma   90.00
#
_symmetry.space_group_name_H-M   'P 1'
#
loop_
_entity.id
_entity.type
_entity.pdbx_description
1 polymer ?
#
loop_
_entity_poly.entity_id
_entity_poly.type
_entity_poly.pdbx_seq_one_letter_code
_entity_poly.pdbx_strand_id
1 'polypeptide(L)'
;MIKKAVSGSGGTLAKRETDIILDYARQQEAVGYGADTIKRKLLKAGYDENAIDNVFVRFGLEQKIPKSDFWTKIVRLEHEVDHESHQIWDSIEHAAHNKMVLFYIGIVVVISIIGMMTLIISSMPTDCGTDKECFLAYANQCMHAKLTYSSYGTTIYFESTRQCELEETVMDLDPDEPQSVSDIFLGRSMTCAYAPDGLTDAHILSLRTDIENCQGPLKDAIYDVFLALYDQSQIRDD
;
A
#
# COMPACT_ATOMS: atom_id res chain seq x y z
N MET A 1 -39.16 -16.56 31.03
CA MET A 1 -39.49 -17.96 31.39
C MET A 1 -40.52 -17.95 32.50
N ILE A 2 -41.66 -18.61 32.25
CA ILE A 2 -42.78 -19.00 33.15
C ILE A 2 -43.40 -17.90 34.04
N LYS A 3 -44.40 -17.18 33.50
CA LYS A 3 -45.47 -16.56 34.30
C LYS A 3 -46.58 -17.60 34.49
N LYS A 4 -46.76 -18.11 35.70
CA LYS A 4 -47.89 -18.99 36.08
C LYS A 4 -48.84 -18.20 36.96
N ALA A 5 -50.03 -17.93 36.44
CA ALA A 5 -51.12 -17.32 37.19
C ALA A 5 -51.75 -18.37 38.12
N VAL A 6 -51.64 -18.15 39.43
CA VAL A 6 -52.35 -18.91 40.46
C VAL A 6 -53.23 -17.91 41.21
N SER A 7 -54.50 -17.85 40.81
CA SER A 7 -55.56 -17.17 41.55
C SER A 7 -56.18 -18.19 42.52
N GLY A 8 -55.80 -18.10 43.80
CA GLY A 8 -56.33 -18.95 44.86
C GLY A 8 -55.48 -18.90 46.12
N SER A 9 -56.07 -18.42 47.22
CA SER A 9 -55.45 -18.26 48.56
C SER A 9 -54.38 -17.15 48.66
N GLY A 10 -54.83 -15.89 48.66
CA GLY A 10 -53.96 -14.70 48.73
C GLY A 10 -53.09 -14.59 49.99
N GLY A 11 -53.39 -15.31 51.07
CA GLY A 11 -52.61 -15.25 52.32
C GLY A 11 -51.30 -16.06 52.29
N THR A 12 -51.26 -17.18 51.58
CA THR A 12 -50.12 -18.10 51.57
C THR A 12 -49.04 -17.70 50.57
N LEU A 13 -49.42 -17.03 49.48
CA LEU A 13 -48.50 -16.63 48.42
C LEU A 13 -47.67 -15.39 48.81
N ALA A 14 -48.32 -14.40 49.44
CA ALA A 14 -47.65 -13.19 49.93
C ALA A 14 -46.59 -13.48 51.01
N LYS A 15 -46.85 -14.48 51.86
CA LYS A 15 -45.87 -14.91 52.88
C LYS A 15 -44.60 -15.48 52.25
N ARG A 16 -44.74 -16.32 51.22
CA ARG A 16 -43.61 -16.95 50.53
C ARG A 16 -42.73 -15.92 49.80
N GLU A 17 -43.35 -14.90 49.21
CA GLU A 17 -42.62 -13.81 48.53
C GLU A 17 -41.81 -12.96 49.53
N THR A 18 -42.41 -12.64 50.69
CA THR A 18 -41.74 -11.90 51.78
C THR A 18 -40.48 -12.63 52.26
N ASP A 19 -40.56 -13.96 52.45
CA ASP A 19 -39.44 -14.75 52.94
C ASP A 19 -38.28 -14.79 51.94
N ILE A 20 -38.56 -14.84 50.64
CA ILE A 20 -37.53 -14.81 49.58
C ILE A 20 -36.83 -13.45 49.53
N ILE A 21 -37.60 -12.35 49.61
CA ILE A 21 -37.05 -11.00 49.62
C ILE A 21 -36.13 -10.79 50.84
N LEU A 22 -36.57 -11.26 52.02
CA LEU A 22 -35.80 -11.14 53.25
C LEU A 22 -34.49 -11.95 53.21
N ASP A 23 -34.55 -13.19 52.76
CA ASP A 23 -33.37 -14.07 52.67
C ASP A 23 -32.33 -13.50 51.71
N TYR A 24 -32.78 -13.04 50.53
CA TYR A 24 -31.93 -12.35 49.57
C TYR A 24 -31.32 -11.07 50.15
N ALA A 25 -32.12 -10.24 50.84
CA ALA A 25 -31.63 -9.00 51.42
C ALA A 25 -30.55 -9.25 52.48
N ARG A 26 -30.75 -10.22 53.37
CA ARG A 26 -29.74 -10.62 54.37
C ARG A 26 -28.48 -11.18 53.72
N GLN A 27 -28.62 -11.99 52.67
CA GLN A 27 -27.48 -12.53 51.95
C GLN A 27 -26.63 -11.42 51.30
N GLN A 28 -27.27 -10.40 50.69
CA GLN A 28 -26.54 -9.30 50.08
C GLN A 28 -25.96 -8.33 51.11
N GLU A 29 -26.65 -8.10 52.22
CA GLU A 29 -26.15 -7.30 53.34
C GLU A 29 -24.90 -7.95 53.97
N ALA A 30 -24.88 -9.27 54.12
CA ALA A 30 -23.70 -10.01 54.58
C ALA A 30 -22.47 -9.88 53.64
N VAL A 31 -22.69 -9.54 52.37
CA VAL A 31 -21.64 -9.26 51.38
C VAL A 31 -21.27 -7.76 51.35
N GLY A 32 -21.92 -6.93 52.17
CA GLY A 32 -21.63 -5.50 52.31
C GLY A 32 -22.39 -4.59 51.34
N TYR A 33 -23.45 -5.08 50.67
CA TYR A 33 -24.30 -4.22 49.87
C TYR A 33 -25.20 -3.33 50.74
N GLY A 34 -25.20 -2.02 50.45
CA GLY A 34 -26.15 -1.10 51.07
C GLY A 34 -27.60 -1.34 50.63
N ALA A 35 -28.55 -1.01 51.49
CA ALA A 35 -30.00 -1.22 51.30
C ALA A 35 -30.51 -0.72 49.94
N ASP A 36 -30.08 0.47 49.49
CA ASP A 36 -30.47 1.05 48.20
C ASP A 36 -30.07 0.17 47.00
N THR A 37 -28.89 -0.45 47.06
CA THR A 37 -28.41 -1.33 46.00
C THR A 37 -29.18 -2.65 46.00
N ILE A 38 -29.54 -3.17 47.18
CA ILE A 38 -30.37 -4.36 47.31
C ILE A 38 -31.78 -4.08 46.76
N LYS A 39 -32.40 -2.94 47.12
CA LYS A 39 -33.72 -2.51 46.61
C LYS A 39 -33.71 -2.41 45.08
N ARG A 40 -32.70 -1.76 44.48
CA ARG A 40 -32.57 -1.66 43.01
C ARG A 40 -32.44 -3.03 42.32
N LYS A 41 -31.68 -3.97 42.90
CA LYS A 41 -31.55 -5.32 42.34
C LYS A 41 -32.88 -6.10 42.40
N LEU A 42 -33.62 -5.98 43.50
CA LEU A 42 -34.95 -6.61 43.65
C LEU A 42 -35.98 -6.04 42.68
N LEU A 43 -36.03 -4.71 42.52
CA LEU A 43 -36.89 -4.06 41.52
C LEU A 43 -36.55 -4.52 40.09
N LYS A 44 -35.27 -4.63 39.75
CA LYS A 44 -34.82 -5.14 38.44
C LYS A 44 -35.18 -6.61 38.23
N ALA A 45 -35.28 -7.39 39.31
CA ALA A 45 -35.73 -8.78 39.27
C ALA A 45 -37.26 -8.94 39.17
N GLY A 46 -38.01 -7.84 39.24
CA GLY A 46 -39.47 -7.81 39.03
C GLY A 46 -40.31 -8.05 40.28
N TYR A 47 -39.73 -7.92 41.48
CA TYR A 47 -40.48 -7.95 42.74
C TYR A 47 -41.27 -6.65 42.94
N ASP A 48 -42.43 -6.73 43.59
CA ASP A 48 -43.29 -5.58 43.87
C ASP A 48 -42.62 -4.59 44.85
N GLU A 49 -42.66 -3.29 44.53
CA GLU A 49 -42.00 -2.27 45.34
C GLU A 49 -42.58 -2.20 46.76
N ASN A 50 -43.90 -2.35 46.93
CA ASN A 50 -44.53 -2.31 48.25
C ASN A 50 -44.18 -3.55 49.07
N ALA A 51 -44.02 -4.71 48.43
CA ALA A 51 -43.54 -5.92 49.11
C ALA A 51 -42.10 -5.74 49.63
N ILE A 52 -41.22 -5.16 48.81
CA ILE A 52 -39.83 -4.84 49.19
C ILE A 52 -39.82 -3.85 50.35
N ASP A 53 -40.54 -2.74 50.25
CA ASP A 53 -40.57 -1.70 51.28
C ASP A 53 -41.13 -2.22 52.60
N ASN A 54 -42.19 -3.02 52.56
CA ASN A 54 -42.72 -3.68 53.76
C ASN A 54 -41.69 -4.58 54.43
N VAL A 55 -40.89 -5.34 53.67
CA VAL A 55 -39.81 -6.17 54.24
C VAL A 55 -38.73 -5.29 54.86
N PHE A 56 -38.29 -4.25 54.15
CA PHE A 56 -37.19 -3.40 54.60
C PHE A 56 -37.54 -2.63 55.87
N VAL A 57 -38.77 -2.11 55.95
CA VAL A 57 -39.30 -1.45 57.15
C VAL A 57 -39.50 -2.45 58.28
N ARG A 58 -40.18 -3.58 58.02
CA ARG A 58 -40.54 -4.57 59.06
C ARG A 58 -39.33 -5.20 59.72
N PHE A 59 -38.26 -5.45 58.96
CA PHE A 59 -37.06 -6.11 59.46
C PHE A 59 -35.92 -5.13 59.78
N GLY A 60 -36.17 -3.82 59.76
CA GLY A 60 -35.20 -2.80 60.14
C GLY A 60 -33.96 -2.76 59.24
N LEU A 61 -34.08 -3.22 57.99
CA LEU A 61 -33.00 -3.18 56.99
C LEU A 61 -32.78 -1.76 56.46
N GLU A 62 -33.74 -0.87 56.71
CA GLU A 62 -33.65 0.55 56.43
C GLU A 62 -32.93 1.28 57.58
N GLN A 63 -31.69 0.87 57.91
CA GLN A 63 -30.84 1.74 58.72
C GLN A 63 -30.51 2.98 57.88
N LYS A 64 -31.27 4.05 58.10
CA LYS A 64 -30.87 5.41 57.74
C LYS A 64 -29.60 5.72 58.51
N ILE A 65 -28.45 5.34 57.94
CA ILE A 65 -27.18 5.96 58.33
C ILE A 65 -27.41 7.45 58.09
N PRO A 66 -27.36 8.31 59.13
CA PRO A 66 -27.49 9.73 58.93
C PRO A 66 -26.41 10.11 57.93
N LYS A 67 -26.83 10.63 56.77
CA LYS A 67 -25.92 11.18 55.77
C LYS A 67 -25.21 12.35 56.45
N SER A 68 -24.12 12.06 57.15
CA SER A 68 -23.31 13.07 57.77
C SER A 68 -22.76 13.93 56.64
N ASP A 69 -22.66 15.24 56.89
CA ASP A 69 -22.09 16.22 55.95
C ASP A 69 -20.70 15.84 55.42
N PHE A 70 -20.05 14.88 56.08
CA PHE A 70 -18.80 14.28 55.67
C PHE A 70 -18.89 13.53 54.34
N TRP A 71 -19.90 12.69 54.11
CA TRP A 71 -20.02 11.90 52.88
C TRP A 71 -20.43 12.76 51.68
N THR A 72 -21.27 13.76 51.89
CA THR A 72 -21.59 14.75 50.85
C THR A 72 -20.40 15.61 50.48
N LYS A 73 -19.47 15.90 51.42
CA LYS A 73 -18.20 16.55 51.10
C LYS A 73 -17.24 15.64 50.31
N ILE A 74 -17.12 14.36 50.68
CA ILE A 74 -16.26 13.43 49.94
C ILE A 74 -16.75 13.20 48.51
N VAL A 75 -18.05 12.96 48.32
CA VAL A 75 -18.62 12.77 46.97
C VAL A 75 -18.49 14.03 46.12
N ARG A 76 -18.57 15.22 46.72
CA ARG A 76 -18.34 16.48 45.99
C ARG A 76 -16.88 16.65 45.57
N LEU A 77 -15.93 16.32 46.45
CA LEU A 77 -14.49 16.38 46.13
C LEU A 77 -14.09 15.36 45.07
N GLU A 78 -14.67 14.16 45.10
CA GLU A 78 -14.42 13.12 44.09
C GLU A 78 -14.94 13.56 42.70
N HIS A 79 -16.11 14.18 42.65
CA HIS A 79 -16.68 14.70 41.40
C HIS A 79 -15.93 15.92 40.83
N GLU A 80 -15.28 16.72 41.68
CA GLU A 80 -14.52 17.90 41.24
C GLU A 80 -13.14 17.50 40.68
N VAL A 81 -12.52 16.46 41.26
CA VAL A 81 -11.26 15.88 40.76
C VAL A 81 -11.44 15.15 39.42
N ASP A 82 -12.56 14.44 39.22
CA ASP A 82 -12.83 13.77 37.95
C ASP A 82 -13.03 14.75 36.78
N HIS A 83 -13.65 15.91 37.04
CA HIS A 83 -13.93 16.88 35.98
C HIS A 83 -12.66 17.58 35.46
N GLU A 84 -11.67 17.86 36.31
CA GLU A 84 -10.39 18.44 35.87
C GLU A 84 -9.51 17.43 35.16
N SER A 85 -9.54 16.16 35.58
CA SER A 85 -8.71 15.12 34.95
C SER A 85 -9.14 14.83 33.51
N HIS A 86 -10.45 14.76 33.24
CA HIS A 86 -10.96 14.45 31.90
C HIS A 86 -10.60 15.51 30.84
N GLN A 87 -10.62 16.80 31.19
CA GLN A 87 -10.25 17.86 30.23
C GLN A 87 -8.78 17.83 29.83
N ILE A 88 -7.89 17.39 30.73
CA ILE A 88 -6.45 17.29 30.45
C ILE A 88 -6.16 16.10 29.53
N TRP A 89 -6.84 14.97 29.74
CA TRP A 89 -6.66 13.77 28.89
C TRP A 89 -7.13 13.98 27.45
N ASP A 90 -8.29 14.61 27.24
CA ASP A 90 -8.81 14.89 25.89
C ASP A 90 -7.88 15.80 25.07
N SER A 91 -7.27 16.81 25.72
CA SER A 91 -6.33 17.71 25.05
C SER A 91 -5.00 17.04 24.71
N ILE A 92 -4.55 16.07 25.50
CA ILE A 92 -3.33 15.28 25.23
C ILE A 92 -3.61 14.27 24.10
N GLU A 93 -4.78 13.64 24.08
CA GLU A 93 -5.15 12.64 23.08
C GLU A 93 -5.28 13.27 21.68
N HIS A 94 -5.93 14.42 21.55
CA HIS A 94 -5.99 15.15 20.26
C HIS A 94 -4.63 15.63 19.76
N ALA A 95 -3.72 16.04 20.66
CA ALA A 95 -2.37 16.45 20.29
C ALA A 95 -1.50 15.26 19.85
N ALA A 96 -1.68 14.09 20.49
CA ALA A 96 -0.96 12.87 20.15
C ALA A 96 -1.42 12.27 18.81
N HIS A 97 -2.73 12.25 18.54
CA HIS A 97 -3.27 11.75 17.27
C HIS A 97 -2.80 12.56 16.06
N ASN A 98 -2.78 13.89 16.15
CA ASN A 98 -2.32 14.73 15.04
C ASN A 98 -0.85 14.50 14.70
N LYS A 99 0.01 14.29 15.72
CA LYS A 99 1.43 13.98 15.50
C LYS A 99 1.65 12.60 14.90
N MET A 100 0.90 11.58 15.34
CA MET A 100 0.97 10.24 14.73
C MET A 100 0.50 10.25 13.28
N VAL A 101 -0.61 10.93 12.97
CA VAL A 101 -1.12 11.02 11.59
C VAL A 101 -0.11 11.69 10.66
N LEU A 102 0.51 12.80 11.07
CA LEU A 102 1.56 13.46 10.27
C LEU A 102 2.79 12.57 10.04
N PHE A 103 3.18 11.77 11.04
CA PHE A 103 4.29 10.81 10.90
C PHE A 103 3.97 9.72 9.87
N TYR A 104 2.76 9.14 9.92
CA TYR A 104 2.33 8.14 8.93
C TYR A 104 2.25 8.72 7.52
N ILE A 105 1.71 9.93 7.36
CA ILE A 105 1.69 10.63 6.06
C ILE A 105 3.13 10.82 5.55
N GLY A 106 4.06 11.25 6.41
CA GLY A 106 5.47 11.37 6.06
C GLY A 106 6.07 10.06 5.54
N ILE A 107 5.82 8.94 6.23
CA ILE A 107 6.30 7.62 5.79
C ILE A 107 5.71 7.22 4.43
N VAL A 108 4.40 7.40 4.24
CA VAL A 108 3.74 7.05 2.97
C VAL A 108 4.31 7.87 1.81
N VAL A 109 4.56 9.17 2.03
CA VAL A 109 5.19 10.04 1.03
C VAL A 109 6.61 9.57 0.71
N VAL A 110 7.42 9.24 1.72
CA VAL A 110 8.79 8.73 1.51
C VAL A 110 8.79 7.41 0.72
N ILE A 111 7.92 6.46 1.07
CA ILE A 111 7.78 5.20 0.35
C ILE A 111 7.35 5.44 -1.10
N SER A 112 6.42 6.36 -1.31
CA SER A 112 5.97 6.75 -2.66
C SER A 112 7.11 7.34 -3.49
N ILE A 113 7.97 8.18 -2.91
CA ILE A 113 9.13 8.76 -3.60
C ILE A 113 10.15 7.68 -3.95
N ILE A 114 10.44 6.76 -3.02
CA ILE A 114 11.36 5.64 -3.26
C ILE A 114 10.82 4.74 -4.38
N GLY A 115 9.53 4.41 -4.36
CA GLY A 115 8.90 3.61 -5.41
C GLY A 115 8.90 4.29 -6.78
N MET A 116 8.77 5.62 -6.82
CA MET A 116 8.87 6.36 -8.08
C MET A 116 10.32 6.40 -8.59
N MET A 117 11.30 6.60 -7.71
CA MET A 117 12.73 6.58 -8.06
C MET A 117 13.17 5.22 -8.63
N THR A 118 12.75 4.11 -8.02
CA THR A 118 13.12 2.76 -8.51
C THR A 118 12.53 2.49 -9.90
N LEU A 119 11.33 2.97 -10.17
CA LEU A 119 10.69 2.84 -11.48
C LEU A 119 11.47 3.61 -12.56
N ILE A 120 11.92 4.83 -12.27
CA ILE A 120 12.73 5.63 -13.21
C ILE A 120 14.07 4.97 -13.48
N ILE A 121 14.78 4.51 -12.45
CA ILE A 121 16.10 3.86 -12.61
C ILE A 121 15.99 2.60 -13.47
N SER A 122 14.91 1.82 -13.33
CA SER A 122 14.71 0.63 -14.16
C SER A 122 14.59 0.93 -15.65
N SER A 123 14.16 2.14 -16.02
CA SER A 123 13.98 2.56 -17.41
C SER A 123 15.25 3.10 -18.06
N MET A 124 16.34 3.22 -17.31
CA MET A 124 17.60 3.67 -17.89
C MET A 124 18.23 2.53 -18.72
N PRO A 125 18.72 2.84 -19.92
CA PRO A 125 19.47 1.89 -20.74
C PRO A 125 20.73 1.43 -20.01
N THR A 126 21.00 0.13 -20.08
CA THR A 126 22.28 -0.42 -19.62
C THR A 126 23.35 -0.06 -20.63
N ASP A 127 24.33 0.76 -20.22
CA ASP A 127 25.45 1.12 -21.07
C ASP A 127 26.51 0.02 -21.06
N CYS A 128 26.63 -0.71 -22.17
CA CYS A 128 27.65 -1.74 -22.36
C CYS A 128 28.94 -1.19 -23.00
N GLY A 129 29.01 0.10 -23.31
CA GLY A 129 30.20 0.70 -23.91
C GLY A 129 30.57 0.03 -25.23
N THR A 130 31.68 -0.70 -25.25
CA THR A 130 32.17 -1.47 -26.41
C THR A 130 32.07 -3.00 -26.22
N ASP A 131 31.50 -3.45 -25.11
CA ASP A 131 31.37 -4.87 -24.77
C ASP A 131 30.14 -5.49 -25.46
N LYS A 132 30.40 -6.25 -26.51
CA LYS A 132 29.37 -6.94 -27.28
C LYS A 132 28.67 -8.03 -26.50
N GLU A 133 29.38 -8.78 -25.65
CA GLU A 133 28.79 -9.88 -24.89
C GLU A 133 27.81 -9.33 -23.86
N CYS A 134 28.15 -8.21 -23.21
CA CYS A 134 27.22 -7.44 -22.38
C CYS A 134 25.97 -7.07 -23.18
N PHE A 135 26.14 -6.44 -24.34
CA PHE A 135 25.00 -5.97 -25.13
C PHE A 135 24.08 -7.11 -25.55
N LEU A 136 24.63 -8.21 -26.09
CA LEU A 136 23.86 -9.38 -26.51
C LEU A 136 23.14 -10.05 -25.33
N ALA A 137 23.74 -10.10 -24.14
CA ALA A 137 23.11 -10.70 -22.97
C ALA A 137 21.85 -9.93 -22.53
N TYR A 138 21.86 -8.59 -22.61
CA TYR A 138 20.70 -7.75 -22.29
C TYR A 138 19.70 -7.70 -23.46
N ALA A 139 20.16 -7.51 -24.69
CA ALA A 139 19.31 -7.37 -25.86
C ALA A 139 18.52 -8.66 -26.18
N ASN A 140 19.13 -9.84 -26.03
CA ASN A 140 18.42 -11.11 -26.23
C ASN A 140 17.27 -11.33 -25.22
N GLN A 141 17.30 -10.65 -24.08
CA GLN A 141 16.22 -10.61 -23.09
C GLN A 141 15.26 -9.42 -23.31
N CYS A 142 15.38 -8.72 -24.44
CA CYS A 142 14.67 -7.49 -24.77
C CYS A 142 14.78 -6.47 -23.64
N MET A 143 15.97 -6.32 -23.07
CA MET A 143 16.28 -5.26 -22.11
C MET A 143 16.87 -4.06 -22.84
N HIS A 144 16.69 -2.88 -22.23
CA HIS A 144 17.23 -1.64 -22.76
C HIS A 144 18.75 -1.62 -22.58
N ALA A 145 19.50 -1.65 -23.67
CA ALA A 145 20.96 -1.70 -23.66
C ALA A 145 21.57 -0.87 -24.78
N LYS A 146 22.80 -0.38 -24.60
CA LYS A 146 23.54 0.48 -25.54
C LYS A 146 24.93 -0.07 -25.82
N LEU A 147 25.35 -0.01 -27.06
CA LEU A 147 26.67 -0.44 -27.53
C LEU A 147 27.18 0.52 -28.59
N THR A 148 28.40 1.01 -28.43
CA THR A 148 29.15 1.70 -29.47
C THR A 148 30.17 0.73 -30.03
N TYR A 149 30.07 0.42 -31.32
CA TYR A 149 30.97 -0.52 -31.98
C TYR A 149 31.63 0.14 -33.19
N SER A 150 32.96 0.09 -33.22
CA SER A 150 33.76 0.62 -34.33
C SER A 150 34.39 -0.54 -35.10
N SER A 151 34.23 -0.54 -36.42
CA SER A 151 34.77 -1.54 -37.33
C SER A 151 35.12 -0.89 -38.67
N TYR A 152 36.32 -1.17 -39.19
CA TYR A 152 36.80 -0.62 -40.48
C TYR A 152 36.60 0.89 -40.62
N GLY A 153 36.94 1.67 -39.60
CA GLY A 153 36.81 3.13 -39.61
C GLY A 153 35.38 3.66 -39.44
N THR A 154 34.36 2.79 -39.47
CA THR A 154 32.96 3.18 -39.21
C THR A 154 32.60 2.92 -37.75
N THR A 155 31.95 3.89 -37.09
CA THR A 155 31.42 3.74 -35.73
C THR A 155 29.90 3.73 -35.79
N ILE A 156 29.30 2.63 -35.31
CA ILE A 156 27.86 2.44 -35.24
C ILE A 156 27.46 2.37 -33.77
N TYR A 157 26.41 3.11 -33.43
CA TYR A 157 25.74 3.05 -32.15
C TYR A 157 24.51 2.16 -32.26
N PHE A 158 24.43 1.18 -31.36
CA PHE A 158 23.35 0.21 -31.26
C PHE A 158 22.58 0.45 -29.95
N GLU A 159 21.26 0.47 -30.02
CA GLU A 159 20.37 0.59 -28.88
C GLU A 159 19.24 -0.45 -28.97
N SER A 160 19.18 -1.37 -28.02
CA SER A 160 18.12 -2.37 -27.92
C SER A 160 16.98 -1.82 -27.07
N THR A 161 15.72 -1.95 -27.49
CA THR A 161 14.55 -1.50 -26.72
C THR A 161 13.87 -2.65 -25.98
N ARG A 162 12.90 -2.31 -25.12
CA ARG A 162 12.07 -3.31 -24.41
C ARG A 162 11.08 -4.06 -25.31
N GLN A 163 10.92 -3.62 -26.57
CA GLN A 163 10.05 -4.26 -27.55
C GLN A 163 10.79 -5.23 -28.48
N CYS A 164 12.03 -5.59 -28.13
CA CYS A 164 12.91 -6.39 -29.00
C CYS A 164 13.16 -5.69 -30.35
N GLU A 165 13.38 -4.38 -30.29
CA GLU A 165 13.77 -3.57 -31.44
C GLU A 165 15.22 -3.12 -31.27
N LEU A 166 16.00 -3.19 -32.35
CA LEU A 166 17.39 -2.77 -32.40
C LEU A 166 17.47 -1.49 -33.24
N GLU A 167 17.77 -0.37 -32.59
CA GLU A 167 18.08 0.87 -33.28
C GLU A 167 19.58 0.93 -33.58
N GLU A 168 19.92 1.19 -34.84
CA GLU A 168 21.30 1.31 -35.32
C GLU A 168 21.48 2.71 -35.89
N THR A 169 22.53 3.42 -35.47
CA THR A 169 22.85 4.77 -35.91
C THR A 169 24.31 4.87 -36.31
N VAL A 170 24.58 5.36 -37.52
CA VAL A 170 25.96 5.63 -37.96
C VAL A 170 26.44 6.91 -37.30
N MET A 171 27.39 6.80 -36.36
CA MET A 171 27.90 7.93 -35.60
C MET A 171 29.12 8.57 -36.25
N ASP A 172 29.95 7.76 -36.89
CA ASP A 172 31.21 8.20 -37.51
C ASP A 172 31.58 7.29 -38.69
N LEU A 173 32.35 7.82 -39.63
CA LEU A 173 32.85 7.11 -40.81
C LEU A 173 34.35 7.36 -40.95
N ASP A 174 35.02 6.53 -41.75
CA ASP A 174 36.45 6.73 -42.00
C ASP A 174 36.66 8.11 -42.68
N PRO A 175 37.61 8.93 -42.22
CA PRO A 175 37.86 10.25 -42.81
C PRO A 175 38.29 10.20 -44.28
N ASP A 176 38.75 9.06 -44.79
CA ASP A 176 39.09 8.87 -46.19
C ASP A 176 37.85 8.56 -47.08
N GLU A 177 36.67 8.36 -46.49
CA GLU A 177 35.43 8.17 -47.25
C GLU A 177 35.04 9.43 -48.04
N PRO A 178 34.60 9.30 -49.31
CA PRO A 178 34.12 10.44 -50.07
C PRO A 178 32.96 11.15 -49.36
N GLN A 179 32.95 12.50 -49.40
CA GLN A 179 31.90 13.30 -48.77
C GLN A 179 30.48 12.86 -49.18
N SER A 180 30.29 12.43 -50.43
CA SER A 180 29.01 11.92 -50.91
C SER A 180 28.53 10.67 -50.16
N VAL A 181 29.43 9.80 -49.71
CA VAL A 181 29.10 8.63 -48.89
C VAL A 181 28.75 9.08 -47.47
N SER A 182 29.55 9.98 -46.90
CA SER A 182 29.31 10.53 -45.56
C SER A 182 27.96 11.22 -45.44
N ASP A 183 27.56 12.02 -46.44
CA ASP A 183 26.27 12.71 -46.46
C ASP A 183 25.06 11.76 -46.52
N ILE A 184 25.26 10.55 -47.06
CA ILE A 184 24.23 9.52 -47.19
C ILE A 184 24.05 8.76 -45.86
N PHE A 185 25.14 8.43 -45.17
CA PHE A 185 25.10 7.53 -44.01
C PHE A 185 25.17 8.23 -42.65
N LEU A 186 25.96 9.29 -42.51
CA LEU A 186 26.27 9.87 -41.21
C LEU A 186 25.02 10.40 -40.50
N GLY A 187 24.82 9.97 -39.25
CA GLY A 187 23.66 10.31 -38.43
C GLY A 187 22.34 9.69 -38.87
N ARG A 188 22.32 8.86 -39.93
CA ARG A 188 21.14 8.09 -40.29
C ARG A 188 20.98 6.90 -39.35
N SER A 189 19.73 6.59 -39.04
CA SER A 189 19.38 5.45 -38.22
C SER A 189 18.36 4.54 -38.89
N MET A 190 18.28 3.31 -38.42
CA MET A 190 17.20 2.38 -38.69
C MET A 190 16.84 1.60 -37.43
N THR A 191 15.63 1.07 -37.40
CA THR A 191 15.12 0.22 -36.33
C THR A 191 14.75 -1.14 -36.91
N CYS A 192 15.30 -2.21 -36.34
CA CYS A 192 15.11 -3.58 -36.77
C CYS A 192 14.37 -4.38 -35.70
N ALA A 193 13.25 -5.01 -36.05
CA ALA A 193 12.59 -5.93 -35.13
C ALA A 193 13.34 -7.28 -35.11
N TYR A 194 13.56 -7.84 -33.92
CA TYR A 194 14.18 -9.15 -33.75
C TYR A 194 13.41 -10.01 -32.72
N ALA A 195 13.60 -11.32 -32.79
CA ALA A 195 12.99 -12.26 -31.83
C ALA A 195 13.83 -12.36 -30.54
N PRO A 196 13.23 -12.60 -29.36
CA PRO A 196 13.98 -12.93 -28.15
C PRO A 196 14.97 -14.06 -28.41
N ASP A 197 16.20 -13.95 -27.89
CA ASP A 197 17.33 -14.85 -28.15
C ASP A 197 17.77 -14.96 -29.64
N GLY A 198 17.23 -14.14 -30.53
CA GLY A 198 17.54 -14.14 -31.97
C GLY A 198 18.71 -13.24 -32.36
N LEU A 199 19.17 -12.37 -31.47
CA LEU A 199 20.26 -11.43 -31.72
C LEU A 199 21.61 -12.15 -31.62
N THR A 200 22.39 -12.09 -32.70
CA THR A 200 23.69 -12.76 -32.82
C THR A 200 24.78 -11.77 -33.23
N ASP A 201 26.05 -12.17 -33.12
CA ASP A 201 27.19 -11.37 -33.57
C ASP A 201 27.06 -10.91 -35.03
N ALA A 202 26.43 -11.72 -35.89
CA ALA A 202 26.24 -11.41 -37.30
C ALA A 202 25.34 -10.18 -37.54
N HIS A 203 24.45 -9.86 -36.59
CA HIS A 203 23.62 -8.66 -36.66
C HIS A 203 24.46 -7.42 -36.32
N ILE A 204 25.27 -7.49 -35.26
CA ILE A 204 26.14 -6.36 -34.84
C ILE A 204 27.27 -6.11 -35.84
N LEU A 205 27.77 -7.17 -36.51
CA LEU A 205 28.89 -7.09 -37.44
C LEU A 205 28.48 -6.68 -38.86
N SER A 206 27.20 -6.77 -39.22
CA SER A 206 26.75 -6.58 -40.59
C SER A 206 25.40 -5.87 -40.64
N LEU A 207 25.40 -4.66 -41.20
CA LEU A 207 24.21 -3.86 -41.53
C LEU A 207 23.25 -4.55 -42.52
N ARG A 208 23.69 -5.66 -43.14
CA ARG A 208 22.92 -6.38 -44.16
C ARG A 208 22.07 -7.50 -43.58
N THR A 209 22.43 -8.01 -42.40
CA THR A 209 21.77 -9.18 -41.83
C THR A 209 20.33 -8.78 -41.45
N ASP A 210 19.35 -9.49 -42.01
CA ASP A 210 17.92 -9.26 -41.77
C ASP A 210 17.43 -7.82 -42.02
N ILE A 211 18.10 -7.09 -42.93
CA ILE A 211 17.77 -5.70 -43.27
C ILE A 211 16.32 -5.51 -43.76
N GLU A 212 15.70 -6.57 -44.28
CA GLU A 212 14.29 -6.60 -44.63
C GLU A 212 13.37 -6.30 -43.45
N ASN A 213 13.77 -6.69 -42.22
CA ASN A 213 13.02 -6.46 -40.97
C ASN A 213 13.30 -5.08 -40.36
N CYS A 214 14.18 -4.30 -40.98
CA CYS A 214 14.50 -2.95 -40.55
C CYS A 214 13.60 -1.89 -41.19
N GLN A 215 13.49 -0.72 -40.59
CA GLN A 215 12.82 0.46 -41.13
C GLN A 215 13.62 1.72 -40.77
N GLY A 216 13.68 2.69 -41.67
CA GLY A 216 14.26 4.00 -41.40
C GLY A 216 15.26 4.47 -42.46
N PRO A 217 15.72 5.73 -42.37
CA PRO A 217 16.57 6.35 -43.38
C PRO A 217 17.88 5.62 -43.68
N LEU A 218 18.47 4.92 -42.71
CA LEU A 218 19.71 4.16 -42.93
C LEU A 218 19.47 2.96 -43.86
N LYS A 219 18.31 2.29 -43.75
CA LYS A 219 17.92 1.21 -44.66
C LYS A 219 17.81 1.71 -46.10
N ASP A 220 17.14 2.85 -46.30
CA ASP A 220 16.96 3.45 -47.63
C ASP A 220 18.32 3.79 -48.26
N ALA A 221 19.21 4.41 -47.50
CA ALA A 221 20.59 4.72 -47.90
C ALA A 221 21.38 3.47 -48.33
N ILE A 222 21.26 2.37 -47.58
CA ILE A 222 21.89 1.09 -47.92
C ILE A 222 21.36 0.56 -49.27
N TYR A 223 20.05 0.62 -49.50
CA TYR A 223 19.46 0.18 -50.77
C TYR A 223 19.89 1.04 -51.96
N ASP A 224 19.96 2.36 -51.80
CA ASP A 224 20.41 3.26 -52.85
C ASP A 224 21.84 2.92 -53.32
N VAL A 225 22.73 2.64 -52.37
CA VAL A 225 24.10 2.18 -52.68
C VAL A 225 24.09 0.84 -53.39
N PHE A 226 23.28 -0.14 -52.93
CA PHE A 226 23.18 -1.42 -53.61
C PHE A 226 22.69 -1.31 -55.06
N LEU A 227 21.70 -0.45 -55.31
CA LEU A 227 21.18 -0.20 -56.65
C LEU A 227 22.23 0.46 -57.55
N ALA A 228 22.97 1.45 -57.03
CA ALA A 228 24.06 2.11 -57.77
C ALA A 228 25.18 1.14 -58.15
N LEU A 229 25.56 0.23 -57.24
CA LEU A 229 26.56 -0.81 -57.51
C LEU A 229 26.07 -1.84 -58.54
N TYR A 230 24.79 -2.18 -58.50
CA TYR A 230 24.19 -3.09 -59.47
C TYR A 230 24.23 -2.51 -60.88
N ASP A 231 23.89 -1.23 -61.06
CA ASP A 231 23.93 -0.56 -62.37
C ASP A 231 25.34 -0.52 -62.97
N GLN A 232 26.36 -0.23 -62.15
CA GLN A 232 27.75 -0.25 -62.59
C GLN A 232 28.23 -1.64 -63.05
N SER A 233 27.68 -2.72 -62.47
CA SER A 233 28.10 -4.08 -62.81
C SER A 233 27.64 -4.49 -64.22
N GLN A 234 26.50 -4.01 -64.70
CA GLN A 234 25.98 -4.36 -66.02
C GLN A 234 26.75 -3.69 -67.17
N ILE A 235 27.32 -2.51 -66.92
CA ILE A 235 28.08 -1.76 -67.94
C ILE A 235 29.40 -2.48 -68.32
N ARG A 236 29.92 -3.38 -67.47
CA ARG A 236 31.20 -4.07 -67.72
C ARG A 236 31.12 -5.29 -68.63
N ASP A 237 29.91 -5.79 -68.92
CA ASP A 237 29.72 -7.01 -69.71
C ASP A 237 29.37 -6.75 -71.19
N ASP A 238 29.28 -5.49 -71.62
CA ASP A 238 29.12 -5.04 -73.01
C ASP A 238 30.42 -4.48 -73.61
#